data_AF-A0A7C3CFZ7-F1
#
_entry.id   AF-A0A7C3CFZ7-F1
#
_cell.length_a   1.000
_cell.length_b   1.000
_cell.length_c   1.000
_cell.angle_alpha   90.00
_cell.angle_beta   90.00
_cell.angle_gamma   90.00
#
_symmetry.space_group_name_H-M   'P 1'
#
loop_
_entity.id
_entity.type
_entity.pdbx_description
1 polymer ?
#
loop_
_entity_poly.entity_id
_entity_poly.type
_entity_poly.pdbx_seq_one_letter_code
_entity_poly.pdbx_strand_id
1 'polypeptide(L)'
;MPLEKNTYHILPKLFAIYLRVVDYFRLLPRRVYRVFKYFFRGIWRSFGILFLEGLGNVLRNRPVQKIMYWTGEVVISFLELLGVGEIYETITDFSKPKTRPLHPSEIEMAKTIFGNSINYQRVRVDESAHLGPKQHHFCYVSFYIINSWGKMHDSTLIHELVHVWQYENMGAIYIPRALWAQTTPEGYDYGGVKMLLSFLSKNKTLYDFNLEQQGDIVADYFKIKNGYYPRWGNGTEEDLFIYERFFENHFS
;
A
#
# COMPACT_ATOMS: atom_id res chain seq x y z
N MET A 1 -31.20 -12.16 26.55
CA MET A 1 -30.95 -11.43 25.28
C MET A 1 -29.44 -11.27 24.97
N PRO A 2 -28.68 -12.32 24.63
CA PRO A 2 -27.30 -12.20 24.15
C PRO A 2 -27.16 -12.24 22.61
N LEU A 3 -28.21 -12.69 21.90
CA LEU A 3 -28.16 -12.98 20.46
C LEU A 3 -28.12 -11.72 19.58
N GLU A 4 -28.73 -10.61 20.01
CA GLU A 4 -28.75 -9.35 19.25
C GLU A 4 -27.38 -8.68 19.17
N LYS A 5 -26.58 -8.66 20.24
CA LYS A 5 -25.25 -8.01 20.20
C LYS A 5 -24.27 -8.72 19.27
N ASN A 6 -24.41 -10.04 19.10
CA ASN A 6 -23.49 -10.83 18.28
C ASN A 6 -23.80 -10.71 16.77
N THR A 7 -25.06 -10.44 16.42
CA THR A 7 -25.49 -10.30 15.01
C THR A 7 -24.95 -9.02 14.36
N TYR A 8 -24.82 -7.92 15.11
CA TYR A 8 -24.26 -6.66 14.58
C TYR A 8 -22.77 -6.76 14.19
N HIS A 9 -22.01 -7.68 14.79
CA HIS A 9 -20.60 -7.88 14.47
C HIS A 9 -20.37 -8.84 13.30
N ILE A 10 -21.30 -9.76 13.03
CA ILE A 10 -21.09 -10.82 12.02
C ILE A 10 -21.52 -10.38 10.62
N LEU A 11 -22.57 -9.56 10.48
CA LEU A 11 -23.07 -9.12 9.17
C LEU A 11 -21.99 -8.39 8.33
N PRO A 12 -21.22 -7.43 8.87
CA PRO A 12 -20.15 -6.79 8.11
C PRO A 12 -19.06 -7.75 7.65
N LYS A 13 -18.81 -8.83 8.41
CA LYS A 13 -17.82 -9.86 8.08
C LYS A 13 -18.32 -10.81 6.98
N LEU A 14 -19.60 -11.21 7.03
CA LEU A 14 -20.24 -11.97 5.96
C LEU A 14 -20.29 -11.17 4.66
N PHE A 15 -20.63 -9.88 4.73
CA PHE A 15 -20.57 -9.00 3.58
C PHE A 15 -19.13 -8.85 3.05
N ALA A 16 -18.12 -8.80 3.93
CA ALA A 16 -16.72 -8.81 3.51
C ALA A 16 -16.34 -10.08 2.73
N ILE A 17 -16.80 -11.26 3.18
CA ILE A 17 -16.57 -12.52 2.44
C ILE A 17 -17.20 -12.44 1.05
N TYR A 18 -18.45 -11.98 0.95
CA TYR A 18 -19.11 -11.79 -0.34
C TYR A 18 -18.27 -10.90 -1.28
N LEU A 19 -17.82 -9.74 -0.79
CA LEU A 19 -16.99 -8.83 -1.57
C LEU A 19 -15.67 -9.49 -2.01
N ARG A 20 -14.99 -10.25 -1.13
CA ARG A 20 -13.76 -11.00 -1.46
C ARG A 20 -13.99 -12.02 -2.59
N VAL A 21 -15.10 -12.76 -2.54
CA VAL A 21 -15.45 -13.73 -3.58
C VAL A 21 -15.70 -13.03 -4.91
N VAL A 22 -16.45 -11.93 -4.91
CA VAL A 22 -16.70 -11.15 -6.12
C VAL A 22 -15.39 -10.59 -6.69
N ASP A 23 -14.53 -10.03 -5.84
CA ASP A 23 -13.24 -9.47 -6.24
C ASP A 23 -12.30 -10.52 -6.84
N TYR A 24 -12.29 -11.74 -6.29
CA TYR A 24 -11.49 -12.84 -6.83
C TYR A 24 -11.79 -13.05 -8.32
N PHE A 25 -13.07 -13.19 -8.69
CA PHE A 25 -13.47 -13.37 -10.07
C PHE A 25 -13.26 -12.11 -10.92
N ARG A 26 -13.60 -10.93 -10.38
CA ARG A 26 -13.45 -9.64 -11.08
C ARG A 26 -11.99 -9.35 -11.43
N LEU A 27 -11.06 -9.67 -10.54
CA LEU A 27 -9.64 -9.37 -10.68
C LEU A 27 -8.85 -10.50 -11.35
N LEU A 28 -9.47 -11.65 -11.62
CA LEU A 28 -8.82 -12.83 -12.20
C LEU A 28 -8.06 -12.50 -13.51
N PRO A 29 -8.62 -11.75 -14.48
CA PRO A 29 -7.88 -11.41 -15.71
C PRO A 29 -6.62 -10.58 -15.42
N ARG A 30 -6.70 -9.63 -14.49
CA ARG A 30 -5.56 -8.80 -14.08
C ARG A 30 -4.49 -9.61 -13.35
N ARG A 31 -4.88 -10.60 -12.54
CA ARG A 31 -3.96 -11.52 -11.86
C ARG A 31 -3.23 -12.42 -12.85
N VAL A 32 -3.96 -13.00 -13.80
CA VAL A 32 -3.37 -13.80 -14.89
C VAL A 32 -2.37 -12.95 -15.69
N TYR A 33 -2.74 -11.74 -16.09
CA TYR A 33 -1.84 -10.81 -16.77
C TYR A 33 -0.57 -10.52 -15.94
N ARG A 34 -0.70 -10.28 -14.63
CA ARG A 34 0.46 -10.04 -13.76
C ARG A 34 1.40 -11.24 -13.69
N VAL A 35 0.87 -12.45 -13.52
CA VAL A 35 1.70 -13.67 -13.54
C VAL A 35 2.50 -13.75 -14.84
N PHE A 36 1.85 -13.59 -15.99
CA PHE A 36 2.54 -13.55 -17.29
C PHE A 36 3.57 -12.43 -17.36
N LYS A 37 3.21 -11.19 -16.98
CA LYS A 37 4.09 -10.03 -16.99
C LYS A 37 5.35 -10.28 -16.15
N TYR A 38 5.21 -10.76 -14.92
CA TYR A 38 6.35 -10.98 -14.03
C TYR A 38 7.20 -12.17 -14.49
N PHE A 39 6.58 -13.25 -14.94
CA PHE A 39 7.28 -14.41 -15.48
C PHE A 39 8.14 -14.03 -16.70
N PHE A 40 7.54 -13.42 -17.72
CA PHE A 40 8.25 -13.05 -18.95
C PHE A 40 9.26 -11.92 -18.74
N ARG A 41 9.03 -10.99 -17.80
CA ARG A 41 10.01 -9.95 -17.46
C ARG A 41 11.35 -10.53 -17.01
N GLY A 42 11.35 -11.63 -16.25
CA GLY A 42 12.59 -12.29 -15.84
C GLY A 42 13.26 -13.03 -17.00
N ILE A 43 12.48 -13.72 -17.83
CA ILE A 43 12.99 -14.40 -19.03
C ILE A 43 13.73 -13.40 -19.93
N TRP A 44 13.09 -12.28 -20.27
CA TRP A 44 13.68 -11.27 -21.16
C TRP A 44 14.93 -10.61 -20.56
N ARG A 45 14.95 -10.36 -19.24
CA ARG A 45 16.14 -9.84 -18.54
C ARG A 45 17.29 -10.84 -18.57
N SER A 46 17.02 -12.13 -18.39
CA SER A 46 18.03 -13.19 -18.45
C SER A 46 18.63 -13.35 -19.85
N PHE A 47 17.81 -13.23 -20.91
CA PHE A 47 18.28 -13.23 -22.30
C PHE A 47 19.08 -11.96 -22.66
N GLY A 48 18.66 -10.78 -22.18
CA GLY A 48 19.38 -9.52 -22.40
C GLY A 48 20.76 -9.46 -21.72
N ILE A 49 20.90 -10.05 -20.52
CA ILE A 49 22.18 -10.15 -19.81
C ILE A 49 23.15 -11.07 -20.58
N LEU A 50 22.67 -12.17 -21.16
CA LEU A 50 23.49 -13.10 -21.94
C LEU A 50 23.97 -12.52 -23.29
N PHE A 51 23.25 -11.56 -23.86
CA PHE A 51 23.53 -11.03 -25.21
C PHE A 51 24.40 -9.77 -25.22
N LEU A 52 24.44 -8.98 -24.14
CA LEU A 52 25.06 -7.63 -24.15
C LEU A 52 26.22 -7.42 -23.16
N GLU A 53 26.39 -8.24 -22.12
CA GLU A 53 27.43 -8.01 -21.11
C GLU A 53 28.47 -9.12 -21.12
N GLY A 54 29.71 -8.80 -21.52
CA GLY A 54 30.86 -9.69 -21.32
C GLY A 54 31.03 -10.09 -19.85
N LEU A 55 31.63 -11.26 -19.61
CA LEU A 55 31.72 -11.97 -18.32
C LEU A 55 32.10 -11.09 -17.10
N GLY A 56 32.88 -10.01 -17.31
CA GLY A 56 33.34 -9.10 -16.25
C GLY A 56 32.27 -8.19 -15.63
N ASN A 57 31.23 -7.80 -16.38
CA ASN A 57 30.14 -6.97 -15.84
C ASN A 57 29.11 -7.78 -15.03
N VAL A 58 28.99 -9.07 -15.32
CA VAL A 58 28.08 -10.02 -14.64
C VAL A 58 28.43 -10.20 -13.17
N LEU A 59 29.73 -10.19 -12.82
CA LEU A 59 30.21 -10.33 -11.43
C LEU A 59 29.92 -9.09 -10.55
N ARG A 60 29.89 -7.88 -11.14
CA ARG A 60 29.51 -6.62 -10.45
C ARG A 60 28.00 -6.54 -10.25
N ASN A 61 27.23 -7.22 -11.10
CA ASN A 61 25.78 -7.18 -11.19
C ASN A 61 25.09 -8.24 -10.33
N ARG A 62 25.18 -8.18 -8.97
CA ARG A 62 24.58 -9.12 -7.98
C ARG A 62 23.45 -10.05 -8.54
N PRO A 63 23.79 -11.13 -9.26
CA PRO A 63 22.85 -11.74 -10.20
C PRO A 63 21.88 -12.68 -9.48
N VAL A 64 22.39 -13.36 -8.45
CA VAL A 64 21.61 -14.18 -7.53
C VAL A 64 20.51 -13.36 -6.87
N GLN A 65 20.81 -12.15 -6.38
CA GLN A 65 19.81 -11.28 -5.76
C GLN A 65 18.71 -10.90 -6.76
N LYS A 66 19.08 -10.51 -7.99
CA LYS A 66 18.11 -10.19 -9.05
C LYS A 66 17.19 -11.38 -9.37
N ILE A 67 17.74 -12.59 -9.43
CA ILE A 67 16.96 -13.82 -9.65
C ILE A 67 16.04 -14.08 -8.46
N MET A 68 16.54 -13.99 -7.22
CA MET A 68 15.73 -14.19 -6.02
C MET A 68 14.55 -13.20 -5.94
N TYR A 69 14.78 -11.92 -6.22
CA TYR A 69 13.71 -10.92 -6.25
C TYR A 69 12.67 -11.25 -7.32
N TRP A 70 13.11 -11.59 -8.53
CA TRP A 70 12.20 -11.98 -9.61
C TRP A 70 11.39 -13.23 -9.26
N THR A 71 12.04 -14.28 -8.75
CA THR A 71 11.37 -15.51 -8.30
C THR A 71 10.33 -15.19 -7.22
N GLY A 72 10.67 -14.32 -6.26
CA GLY A 72 9.74 -13.85 -5.24
C GLY A 72 8.51 -13.16 -5.83
N GLU A 73 8.69 -12.26 -6.79
CA GLU A 73 7.58 -11.59 -7.48
C GLU A 73 6.68 -12.56 -8.25
N VAL A 74 7.27 -13.56 -8.93
CA VAL A 74 6.53 -14.61 -9.62
C VAL A 74 5.72 -15.43 -8.62
N VAL A 75 6.34 -15.93 -7.55
CA VAL A 75 5.67 -16.71 -6.50
C VAL A 75 4.51 -15.92 -5.88
N ILE A 76 4.73 -14.66 -5.49
CA ILE A 76 3.69 -13.80 -4.92
C ILE A 76 2.54 -13.61 -5.92
N SER A 77 2.84 -13.37 -7.19
CA SER A 77 1.79 -13.22 -8.21
C SER A 77 0.97 -14.49 -8.42
N PHE A 78 1.60 -15.67 -8.31
CA PHE A 78 0.90 -16.96 -8.34
C PHE A 78 0.03 -17.18 -7.10
N LEU A 79 0.53 -16.87 -5.90
CA LEU A 79 -0.26 -16.96 -4.67
C LEU A 79 -1.49 -16.03 -4.71
N GLU A 80 -1.33 -14.83 -5.27
CA GLU A 80 -2.44 -13.91 -5.49
C GLU A 80 -3.45 -14.45 -6.51
N LEU A 81 -2.98 -15.09 -7.60
CA LEU A 81 -3.85 -15.78 -8.56
C LEU A 81 -4.67 -16.90 -7.91
N LEU A 82 -4.09 -17.61 -6.94
CA LEU A 82 -4.77 -18.67 -6.18
C LEU A 82 -5.73 -18.15 -5.10
N GLY A 83 -5.83 -16.83 -4.90
CA GLY A 83 -6.74 -16.23 -3.91
C GLY A 83 -6.25 -16.34 -2.47
N VAL A 84 -4.94 -16.53 -2.26
CA VAL A 84 -4.35 -16.67 -0.92
C VAL A 84 -4.57 -15.41 -0.08
N GLY A 85 -4.58 -14.23 -0.70
CA GLY A 85 -4.86 -12.96 -0.03
C GLY A 85 -6.25 -12.93 0.60
N GLU A 86 -7.29 -13.29 -0.16
CA GLU A 86 -8.67 -13.33 0.32
C GLU A 86 -8.89 -14.35 1.44
N ILE A 87 -8.21 -15.50 1.35
CA ILE A 87 -8.22 -16.52 2.40
C ILE A 87 -7.58 -15.95 3.67
N TYR A 88 -6.39 -15.34 3.55
CA TYR A 88 -5.71 -14.70 4.67
C TYR A 88 -6.57 -13.60 5.30
N GLU A 89 -7.16 -12.72 4.50
CA GLU A 89 -8.03 -11.65 4.99
C GLU A 89 -9.24 -12.21 5.72
N THR A 90 -9.84 -13.29 5.21
CA THR A 90 -10.99 -13.93 5.85
C THR A 90 -10.63 -14.53 7.20
N ILE A 91 -9.52 -15.27 7.28
CA ILE A 91 -9.04 -15.82 8.55
C ILE A 91 -8.69 -14.69 9.53
N THR A 92 -8.02 -13.64 9.06
CA THR A 92 -7.59 -12.51 9.90
C THR A 92 -8.79 -11.73 10.44
N ASP A 93 -9.75 -11.40 9.58
CA ASP A 93 -10.96 -10.66 9.96
C ASP A 93 -11.79 -11.47 10.97
N PHE A 94 -11.94 -12.79 10.79
CA PHE A 94 -12.69 -13.61 11.76
C PHE A 94 -11.93 -13.89 13.06
N SER A 95 -10.59 -13.98 13.03
CA SER A 95 -9.80 -14.18 14.24
C SER A 95 -9.71 -12.92 15.11
N LYS A 96 -9.98 -11.74 14.53
CA LYS A 96 -9.94 -10.44 15.21
C LYS A 96 -11.36 -9.87 15.36
N PRO A 97 -12.04 -10.10 16.50
CA PRO A 97 -13.46 -9.76 16.65
C PRO A 97 -13.74 -8.25 16.58
N LYS A 98 -12.73 -7.41 16.85
CA LYS A 98 -12.85 -5.94 16.82
C LYS A 98 -12.57 -5.32 15.45
N THR A 99 -12.19 -6.12 14.45
CA THR A 99 -12.04 -5.63 13.08
C THR A 99 -13.36 -5.06 12.58
N ARG A 100 -13.32 -3.82 12.07
CA ARG A 100 -14.48 -3.03 11.63
C ARG A 100 -14.30 -2.52 10.20
N PRO A 101 -15.37 -2.20 9.46
CA PRO A 101 -15.25 -1.37 8.27
C PRO A 101 -14.80 0.06 8.64
N LEU A 102 -14.42 0.84 7.63
CA LEU A 102 -14.24 2.29 7.80
C LEU A 102 -15.57 2.93 8.23
N HIS A 103 -15.49 3.89 9.14
CA HIS A 103 -16.62 4.75 9.49
C HIS A 103 -16.96 5.69 8.34
N PRO A 104 -18.24 6.13 8.21
CA PRO A 104 -18.63 7.08 7.18
C PRO A 104 -17.77 8.35 7.16
N SER A 105 -17.43 8.90 8.33
CA SER A 105 -16.54 10.07 8.43
C SER A 105 -15.13 9.81 7.92
N GLU A 106 -14.58 8.61 8.18
CA GLU A 106 -13.27 8.19 7.67
C GLU A 106 -13.29 8.08 6.14
N ILE A 107 -14.38 7.56 5.57
CA ILE A 107 -14.57 7.45 4.12
C ILE A 107 -14.67 8.84 3.49
N GLU A 108 -15.52 9.73 4.03
CA GLU A 108 -15.68 11.08 3.48
C GLU A 108 -14.39 11.87 3.56
N MET A 109 -13.64 11.77 4.66
CA MET A 109 -12.30 12.33 4.78
C MET A 109 -11.36 11.78 3.71
N ALA A 110 -11.29 10.45 3.56
CA ALA A 110 -10.40 9.81 2.58
C ALA A 110 -10.74 10.21 1.13
N LYS A 111 -12.03 10.36 0.80
CA LYS A 111 -12.48 10.81 -0.53
C LYS A 111 -11.99 12.21 -0.89
N THR A 112 -11.68 13.07 0.07
CA THR A 112 -11.10 14.40 -0.19
C THR A 112 -9.70 14.36 -0.80
N ILE A 113 -9.04 13.20 -0.76
CA ILE A 113 -7.71 12.94 -1.31
C ILE A 113 -7.80 11.91 -2.43
N PHE A 114 -8.40 10.76 -2.13
CA PHE A 114 -8.37 9.57 -2.99
C PHE A 114 -9.56 9.45 -3.94
N GLY A 115 -10.52 10.39 -3.90
CA GLY A 115 -11.72 10.30 -4.75
C GLY A 115 -12.41 8.94 -4.62
N ASN A 116 -12.57 8.22 -5.73
CA ASN A 116 -13.06 6.84 -5.75
C ASN A 116 -11.97 5.81 -6.10
N SER A 117 -10.69 6.18 -6.01
CA SER A 117 -9.57 5.33 -6.40
C SER A 117 -9.27 4.20 -5.42
N ILE A 118 -9.99 4.13 -4.28
CA ILE A 118 -9.89 3.06 -3.29
C ILE A 118 -11.26 2.38 -3.14
N ASN A 119 -11.30 1.06 -3.14
CA ASN A 119 -12.51 0.33 -2.75
C ASN A 119 -12.72 0.37 -1.22
N TYR A 120 -13.28 1.47 -0.71
CA TYR A 120 -13.51 1.67 0.73
C TYR A 120 -14.36 0.58 1.38
N GLN A 121 -15.25 -0.08 0.62
CA GLN A 121 -16.09 -1.16 1.14
C GLN A 121 -15.28 -2.41 1.50
N ARG A 122 -14.10 -2.60 0.89
CA ARG A 122 -13.18 -3.69 1.19
C ARG A 122 -12.30 -3.42 2.41
N VAL A 123 -12.02 -2.14 2.69
CA VAL A 123 -11.12 -1.74 3.77
C VAL A 123 -11.68 -2.17 5.12
N ARG A 124 -10.81 -2.76 5.93
CA ARG A 124 -11.09 -3.13 7.32
C ARG A 124 -10.01 -2.54 8.20
N VAL A 125 -10.39 -2.16 9.41
CA VAL A 125 -9.50 -1.57 10.41
C VAL A 125 -9.53 -2.43 11.67
N ASP A 126 -8.35 -2.82 12.16
CA ASP A 126 -8.13 -3.47 13.44
C ASP A 126 -7.21 -2.62 14.32
N GLU A 127 -7.80 -1.86 15.25
CA GLU A 127 -7.07 -1.06 16.25
C GLU A 127 -6.67 -1.91 17.49
N SER A 128 -6.86 -3.22 17.42
CA SER A 128 -6.56 -4.18 18.48
C SER A 128 -5.38 -5.08 18.17
N ALA A 129 -4.54 -4.73 17.19
CA ALA A 129 -3.34 -5.46 16.86
C ALA A 129 -2.26 -5.31 17.95
N HIS A 130 -2.42 -6.07 19.04
CA HIS A 130 -1.46 -6.13 20.14
C HIS A 130 -0.27 -7.08 19.84
N LEU A 131 -0.01 -7.38 18.57
CA LEU A 131 1.11 -8.23 18.13
C LEU A 131 2.35 -7.36 17.98
N GLY A 132 3.32 -7.54 18.89
CA GLY A 132 4.60 -6.81 18.90
C GLY A 132 4.85 -6.03 20.21
N PRO A 133 6.04 -5.44 20.41
CA PRO A 133 6.33 -4.64 21.60
C PRO A 133 5.47 -3.36 21.64
N LYS A 134 4.81 -3.09 22.79
CA LYS A 134 3.96 -1.90 23.06
C LYS A 134 4.61 -0.55 22.72
N GLN A 135 5.93 -0.49 22.69
CA GLN A 135 6.72 0.75 22.68
C GLN A 135 6.73 1.46 21.31
N HIS A 136 6.26 0.81 20.26
CA HIS A 136 6.45 1.29 18.88
C HIS A 136 5.16 1.73 18.18
N HIS A 137 3.99 1.61 18.81
CA HIS A 137 2.68 2.02 18.25
C HIS A 137 2.52 1.66 16.76
N PHE A 138 2.85 0.41 16.41
CA PHE A 138 2.92 -0.02 15.01
C PHE A 138 1.59 0.11 14.29
N CYS A 139 1.64 0.64 13.06
CA CYS A 139 0.59 0.57 12.07
C CYS A 139 1.14 -0.19 10.85
N TYR A 140 0.34 -1.06 10.26
CA TYR A 140 0.69 -1.75 9.02
C TYR A 140 -0.54 -2.23 8.26
N VAL A 141 -0.41 -2.31 6.94
CA VAL A 141 -1.44 -2.84 6.05
C VAL A 141 -1.11 -4.26 5.61
N SER A 142 -2.10 -5.15 5.73
CA SER A 142 -2.10 -6.47 5.12
C SER A 142 -3.29 -6.58 4.16
N PHE A 143 -3.01 -6.38 2.86
CA PHE A 143 -4.03 -6.32 1.80
C PHE A 143 -5.03 -5.17 2.04
N TYR A 144 -6.31 -5.45 2.31
CA TYR A 144 -7.29 -4.41 2.69
C TYR A 144 -7.45 -4.22 4.20
N ILE A 145 -6.65 -4.89 5.02
CA ILE A 145 -6.73 -4.79 6.49
C ILE A 145 -5.66 -3.84 7.00
N ILE A 146 -6.07 -2.72 7.56
CA ILE A 146 -5.22 -1.78 8.30
C ILE A 146 -5.19 -2.25 9.76
N ASN A 147 -3.99 -2.45 10.30
CA ASN A 147 -3.78 -2.93 11.66
C ASN A 147 -3.02 -1.86 12.43
N SER A 148 -3.48 -1.49 13.62
CA SER A 148 -2.82 -0.50 14.45
C SER A 148 -2.84 -0.88 15.92
N TRP A 149 -1.85 -0.36 16.65
CA TRP A 149 -1.82 -0.44 18.10
C TRP A 149 -2.63 0.71 18.72
N GLY A 150 -3.94 0.51 18.86
CA GLY A 150 -4.85 1.52 19.37
C GLY A 150 -5.37 2.46 18.27
N LYS A 151 -6.07 3.52 18.71
CA LYS A 151 -6.74 4.44 17.81
C LYS A 151 -5.73 5.21 16.95
N MET A 152 -5.93 5.20 15.64
CA MET A 152 -5.10 5.96 14.70
C MET A 152 -5.48 7.43 14.68
N HIS A 153 -4.49 8.30 14.46
CA HIS A 153 -4.74 9.67 14.01
C HIS A 153 -5.19 9.66 12.55
N ASP A 154 -5.99 10.66 12.16
CA ASP A 154 -6.51 10.78 10.80
C ASP A 154 -5.40 10.80 9.74
N SER A 155 -4.29 11.51 9.99
CA SER A 155 -3.14 11.51 9.08
C SER A 155 -2.47 10.15 8.95
N THR A 156 -2.45 9.35 10.02
CA THR A 156 -1.96 7.97 9.99
C THR A 156 -2.90 7.10 9.16
N LEU A 157 -4.22 7.24 9.33
CA LEU A 157 -5.18 6.51 8.51
C LEU A 157 -5.03 6.87 7.02
N ILE A 158 -4.81 8.14 6.69
CA ILE A 158 -4.52 8.57 5.30
C ILE A 158 -3.24 7.91 4.77
N HIS A 159 -2.16 7.85 5.56
CA HIS A 159 -0.93 7.13 5.19
C HIS A 159 -1.22 5.65 4.88
N GLU A 160 -1.90 4.94 5.79
CA GLU A 160 -2.20 3.52 5.61
C GLU A 160 -3.13 3.28 4.39
N LEU A 161 -4.03 4.22 4.08
CA LEU A 161 -4.86 4.15 2.87
C LEU A 161 -4.04 4.28 1.57
N VAL A 162 -2.89 4.97 1.58
CA VAL A 162 -1.95 4.93 0.44
C VAL A 162 -1.46 3.51 0.21
N HIS A 163 -1.16 2.75 1.27
CA HIS A 163 -0.75 1.34 1.13
C HIS A 163 -1.87 0.45 0.61
N VAL A 164 -3.12 0.70 1.00
CA VAL A 164 -4.29 0.03 0.38
C VAL A 164 -4.36 0.37 -1.11
N TRP A 165 -4.24 1.65 -1.49
CA TRP A 165 -4.22 2.06 -2.89
C TRP A 165 -3.05 1.43 -3.66
N GLN A 166 -1.85 1.35 -3.07
CA GLN A 166 -0.70 0.67 -3.66
C GLN A 166 -1.00 -0.82 -3.88
N TYR A 167 -1.67 -1.50 -2.93
CA TYR A 167 -2.11 -2.87 -3.10
C TYR A 167 -3.11 -3.02 -4.26
N GLU A 168 -4.12 -2.14 -4.39
CA GLU A 168 -5.09 -2.19 -5.48
C GLU A 168 -4.43 -1.99 -6.87
N ASN A 169 -3.35 -1.20 -6.92
CA ASN A 169 -2.66 -0.87 -8.16
C ASN A 169 -1.58 -1.89 -8.53
N MET A 170 -0.85 -2.43 -7.56
CA MET A 170 0.32 -3.26 -7.77
C MET A 170 0.08 -4.74 -7.45
N GLY A 171 -0.86 -5.04 -6.58
CA GLY A 171 -1.07 -6.36 -5.99
C GLY A 171 -0.18 -6.64 -4.78
N ALA A 172 -0.15 -7.90 -4.38
CA ALA A 172 0.54 -8.33 -3.16
C ALA A 172 2.05 -8.07 -3.19
N ILE A 173 2.63 -7.84 -4.37
CA ILE A 173 4.03 -7.46 -4.56
C ILE A 173 4.36 -6.09 -3.93
N TYR A 174 3.37 -5.23 -3.68
CA TYR A 174 3.62 -3.98 -2.96
C TYR A 174 4.20 -4.24 -1.56
N ILE A 175 3.70 -5.27 -0.85
CA ILE A 175 4.07 -5.56 0.56
C ILE A 175 5.59 -5.71 0.73
N PRO A 176 6.28 -6.64 0.04
CA PRO A 176 7.73 -6.76 0.19
C PRO A 176 8.50 -5.54 -0.31
N ARG A 177 7.94 -4.77 -1.26
CA ARG A 177 8.57 -3.53 -1.75
C ARG A 177 8.48 -2.40 -0.72
N ALA A 178 7.36 -2.28 -0.02
CA ALA A 178 7.18 -1.30 1.05
C ALA A 178 8.09 -1.64 2.23
N LEU A 179 8.12 -2.92 2.65
CA LEU A 179 9.04 -3.39 3.68
C LEU A 179 10.51 -3.15 3.33
N TRP A 180 10.91 -3.31 2.07
CA TRP A 180 12.27 -2.98 1.64
C TRP A 180 12.52 -1.47 1.65
N ALA A 181 11.55 -0.63 1.27
CA ALA A 181 11.69 0.82 1.34
C ALA A 181 12.03 1.30 2.77
N GLN A 182 11.50 0.64 3.80
CA GLN A 182 11.82 0.95 5.21
C GLN A 182 13.30 0.71 5.58
N THR A 183 14.04 -0.10 4.81
CA THR A 183 15.46 -0.39 5.08
C THR A 183 16.42 0.47 4.26
N THR A 184 15.93 1.38 3.40
CA THR A 184 16.81 2.27 2.63
C THR A 184 17.31 3.41 3.52
N PRO A 185 18.47 4.04 3.20
CA PRO A 185 18.99 5.17 3.97
C PRO A 185 18.00 6.34 4.09
N GLU A 186 17.21 6.58 3.04
CA GLU A 186 16.19 7.62 2.99
C GLU A 186 14.95 7.25 3.83
N GLY A 187 14.62 5.96 3.93
CA GLY A 187 13.48 5.45 4.69
C GLY A 187 12.19 6.21 4.39
N TYR A 188 11.63 6.82 5.44
CA TYR A 188 10.39 7.60 5.42
C TYR A 188 10.59 9.06 4.97
N ASP A 189 11.79 9.62 5.15
CA ASP A 189 12.04 11.03 4.89
C ASP A 189 12.14 11.29 3.38
N TYR A 190 11.16 12.00 2.83
CA TYR A 190 11.14 12.40 1.42
C TYR A 190 11.80 13.77 1.17
N GLY A 191 12.29 14.45 2.21
CA GLY A 191 12.98 15.75 2.12
C GLY A 191 12.06 16.97 2.07
N GLY A 192 10.76 16.80 2.32
CA GLY A 192 9.78 17.89 2.40
C GLY A 192 9.54 18.63 1.07
N VAL A 193 8.86 19.78 1.15
CA VAL A 193 8.49 20.62 0.00
C VAL A 193 9.67 20.97 -0.91
N LYS A 194 10.86 21.21 -0.36
CA LYS A 194 12.08 21.50 -1.13
C LYS A 194 12.43 20.35 -2.08
N MET A 195 12.26 19.10 -1.64
CA MET A 195 12.51 17.94 -2.47
C MET A 195 11.42 17.74 -3.50
N LEU A 196 10.15 17.97 -3.14
CA LEU A 196 9.03 17.95 -4.08
C LEU A 196 9.26 18.92 -5.24
N LEU A 197 9.67 20.16 -4.96
CA LEU A 197 10.03 21.15 -6.00
C LEU A 197 11.19 20.68 -6.90
N SER A 198 12.24 20.13 -6.30
CA SER A 198 13.37 19.54 -7.04
C SER A 198 12.92 18.42 -7.97
N PHE A 199 11.98 17.57 -7.52
CA PHE A 199 11.41 16.49 -8.31
C PHE A 199 10.54 17.02 -9.46
N LEU A 200 9.66 17.98 -9.21
CA LEU A 200 8.84 18.61 -10.25
C LEU A 200 9.71 19.26 -11.34
N SER A 201 10.81 19.95 -10.97
CA SER A 201 11.73 20.55 -11.93
C SER A 201 12.40 19.54 -12.88
N LYS A 202 12.37 18.25 -12.51
CA LYS A 202 12.92 17.13 -13.27
C LYS A 202 11.83 16.26 -13.91
N ASN A 203 10.59 16.74 -13.96
CA ASN A 203 9.42 16.01 -14.45
C ASN A 203 9.21 14.65 -13.74
N LYS A 204 9.54 14.59 -12.45
CA LYS A 204 9.28 13.41 -11.63
C LYS A 204 7.86 13.40 -11.09
N THR A 205 7.39 12.21 -10.76
CA THR A 205 6.01 11.91 -10.31
C THR A 205 6.04 11.26 -8.93
N LEU A 206 4.86 10.94 -8.38
CA LEU A 206 4.75 10.25 -7.10
C LEU A 206 5.44 8.88 -7.12
N TYR A 207 5.47 8.20 -8.27
CA TYR A 207 6.12 6.91 -8.46
C TYR A 207 7.65 6.95 -8.41
N ASP A 208 8.26 8.14 -8.44
CA ASP A 208 9.71 8.32 -8.25
C ASP A 208 10.12 8.29 -6.77
N PHE A 209 9.15 8.37 -5.86
CA PHE A 209 9.35 8.17 -4.42
C PHE A 209 9.16 6.71 -4.05
N ASN A 210 9.85 6.27 -2.99
CA ASN A 210 9.62 4.93 -2.45
C ASN A 210 8.20 4.82 -1.84
N LEU A 211 7.72 3.60 -1.61
CA LEU A 211 6.32 3.38 -1.22
C LEU A 211 5.93 3.99 0.14
N GLU A 212 6.87 4.11 1.08
CA GLU A 212 6.64 4.76 2.37
C GLU A 212 6.61 6.29 2.23
N GLN A 213 7.54 6.84 1.44
CA GLN A 213 7.57 8.27 1.11
C GLN A 213 6.29 8.71 0.41
N GLN A 214 5.72 7.88 -0.48
CA GLN A 214 4.41 8.19 -1.09
C GLN A 214 3.32 8.31 -0.02
N GLY A 215 3.33 7.44 1.00
CA GLY A 215 2.43 7.52 2.15
C GLY A 215 2.59 8.83 2.91
N ASP A 216 3.83 9.15 3.29
CA ASP A 216 4.13 10.35 4.08
C ASP A 216 3.88 11.65 3.30
N ILE A 217 4.09 11.69 1.98
CA ILE A 217 3.77 12.87 1.14
C ILE A 217 2.27 13.16 1.18
N VAL A 218 1.43 12.12 1.04
CA VAL A 218 -0.04 12.27 1.07
C VAL A 218 -0.53 12.62 2.48
N ALA A 219 0.05 12.00 3.51
CA ALA A 219 -0.26 12.32 4.90
C ALA A 219 0.14 13.76 5.26
N ASP A 220 1.30 14.24 4.80
CA ASP A 220 1.75 15.61 5.02
C ASP A 220 0.88 16.63 4.28
N TYR A 221 0.48 16.35 3.03
CA TYR A 221 -0.52 17.16 2.34
C TYR A 221 -1.81 17.27 3.15
N PHE A 222 -2.32 16.14 3.66
CA PHE A 222 -3.52 16.13 4.50
C PHE A 222 -3.33 16.97 5.77
N LYS A 223 -2.19 16.84 6.46
CA LYS A 223 -1.89 17.62 7.66
C LYS A 223 -1.89 19.11 7.37
N ILE A 224 -1.16 19.54 6.34
CA ILE A 224 -1.05 20.96 5.96
C ILE A 224 -2.43 21.51 5.59
N LYS A 225 -3.21 20.78 4.79
CA LYS A 225 -4.57 21.16 4.39
C LYS A 225 -5.53 21.36 5.57
N ASN A 226 -5.24 20.74 6.71
CA ASN A 226 -6.02 20.85 7.94
C ASN A 226 -5.33 21.72 9.02
N GLY A 227 -4.35 22.54 8.65
CA GLY A 227 -3.70 23.50 9.55
C GLY A 227 -2.66 22.87 10.50
N TYR A 228 -2.19 21.66 10.22
CA TYR A 228 -1.15 20.98 11.00
C TYR A 228 0.21 21.01 10.31
N TYR A 229 1.28 20.99 11.10
CA TYR A 229 2.64 20.89 10.57
C TYR A 229 2.90 19.54 9.90
N PRO A 230 3.62 19.49 8.76
CA PRO A 230 4.05 18.23 8.15
C PRO A 230 5.02 17.48 9.06
N ARG A 231 5.18 16.19 8.82
CA ARG A 231 6.19 15.35 9.45
C ARG A 231 7.57 15.62 8.89
N TRP A 232 7.68 15.83 7.58
CA TRP A 232 8.95 16.03 6.89
C TRP A 232 9.04 17.42 6.25
N GLY A 233 10.13 18.13 6.54
CA GLY A 233 10.35 19.49 6.07
C GLY A 233 9.48 20.54 6.78
N ASN A 234 9.18 21.62 6.07
CA ASN A 234 8.56 22.84 6.60
C ASN A 234 7.49 23.42 5.67
N GLY A 235 6.82 22.57 4.89
CA GLY A 235 5.73 22.98 3.99
C GLY A 235 4.57 23.63 4.73
N THR A 236 3.92 24.58 4.06
CA THR A 236 2.81 25.40 4.57
C THR A 236 1.60 25.35 3.62
N GLU A 237 0.50 26.01 3.99
CA GLU A 237 -0.68 26.10 3.11
C GLU A 237 -0.37 26.71 1.74
N GLU A 238 0.59 27.64 1.67
CA GLU A 238 1.06 28.25 0.41
C GLU A 238 1.73 27.22 -0.51
N ASP A 239 2.21 26.11 0.04
CA ASP A 239 2.89 25.04 -0.69
C ASP A 239 1.96 23.92 -1.17
N LEU A 240 0.66 23.92 -0.79
CA LEU A 240 -0.27 22.82 -1.10
C LEU A 240 -0.34 22.51 -2.59
N PHE A 241 -0.27 23.52 -3.44
CA PHE A 241 -0.27 23.34 -4.90
C PHE A 241 0.90 22.47 -5.38
N ILE A 242 2.04 22.45 -4.68
CA ILE A 242 3.21 21.62 -5.02
C ILE A 242 2.88 20.14 -4.77
N TYR A 243 2.23 19.83 -3.65
CA TYR A 243 1.80 18.48 -3.32
C TYR A 243 0.74 17.99 -4.31
N GLU A 244 -0.24 18.84 -4.66
CA GLU A 244 -1.34 18.49 -5.57
C GLU A 244 -0.86 18.06 -6.95
N ARG A 245 0.24 18.64 -7.46
CA ARG A 245 0.88 18.20 -8.71
C ARG A 245 1.32 16.74 -8.71
N PHE A 246 1.60 16.15 -7.55
CA PHE A 246 1.94 14.73 -7.43
C PHE A 246 0.72 13.81 -7.36
N PHE A 247 -0.49 14.36 -7.21
CA PHE A 247 -1.73 13.59 -7.11
C PHE A 247 -2.55 13.65 -8.40
N GLU A 248 -2.30 14.65 -9.25
CA GLU A 248 -2.87 14.76 -10.59
C GLU A 248 -2.72 13.42 -11.36
N ASN A 249 -3.84 12.83 -11.78
CA ASN A 249 -3.95 11.56 -12.50
C ASN A 249 -3.64 10.26 -11.71
N HIS A 250 -3.42 10.34 -10.39
CA HIS A 250 -3.12 9.16 -9.56
C HIS A 250 -4.29 8.71 -8.66
N PHE A 251 -5.16 9.65 -8.26
CA PHE A 251 -6.26 9.42 -7.32
C PHE A 251 -7.66 9.71 -7.89
N SER A 252 -7.79 9.77 -9.22
CA SER A 252 -9.06 10.01 -9.93
C SER A 252 -9.98 8.79 -9.93
#